data_AF-A0A1F6TN84-F1
#
_entry.id   AF-A0A1F6TN84-F1
#
_cell.length_a   1.000
_cell.length_b   1.000
_cell.length_c   1.000
_cell.angle_alpha   90.00
_cell.angle_beta   90.00
_cell.angle_gamma   90.00
#
_symmetry.space_group_name_H-M   'P 1'
#
loop_
_entity.id
_entity.type
_entity.pdbx_description
1 polymer ?
#
loop_
_entity_poly.entity_id
_entity_poly.type
_entity_poly.pdbx_seq_one_letter_code
_entity_poly.pdbx_strand_id
1 'polypeptide(L)'
;MQREAHGIRLPRTAIAVVALLAAALPPAQAALPDARPPAASEPALTEPAPPGQKPKPVIELPRGQLLYENHCQGCHQSSLHIRNNRRAKTVAELRGWVLRWSGELRLGWAAEEVEDVVQYLNRRFYKLAPPADESAPR
;
A
#
# COMPACT_ATOMS: atom_id res chain seq x y z
N MET A 1 -21.22 -55.85 8.17
CA MET A 1 -21.65 -54.69 7.35
C MET A 1 -20.55 -53.64 7.39
N GLN A 2 -19.57 -53.75 6.50
CA GLN A 2 -18.47 -52.80 6.34
C GLN A 2 -18.82 -51.89 5.15
N ARG A 3 -18.91 -50.58 5.36
CA ARG A 3 -19.15 -49.60 4.28
C ARG A 3 -17.78 -49.13 3.79
N GLU A 4 -17.43 -49.55 2.59
CA GLU A 4 -16.13 -49.30 1.99
C GLU A 4 -15.98 -47.85 1.53
N ALA A 5 -14.90 -47.22 2.00
CA ALA A 5 -14.42 -45.92 1.56
C ALA A 5 -13.94 -45.99 0.10
N HIS A 6 -14.72 -45.43 -0.82
CA HIS A 6 -14.30 -45.28 -2.21
C HIS A 6 -13.54 -43.96 -2.38
N GLY A 7 -12.21 -44.05 -2.19
CA GLY A 7 -11.27 -43.02 -2.60
C GLY A 7 -11.14 -43.00 -4.12
N ILE A 8 -11.51 -41.89 -4.75
CA ILE A 8 -11.20 -41.65 -6.16
C ILE A 8 -9.78 -41.07 -6.22
N ARG A 9 -8.80 -41.95 -6.48
CA ARG A 9 -7.44 -41.56 -6.89
C ARG A 9 -7.49 -41.12 -8.35
N LEU A 10 -7.23 -39.84 -8.63
CA LEU A 10 -7.04 -39.33 -9.99
C LEU A 10 -5.61 -39.63 -10.48
N PRO A 11 -5.42 -40.19 -11.70
CA PRO A 11 -4.11 -40.50 -12.25
C PRO A 11 -3.36 -39.24 -12.72
N ARG A 12 -2.08 -39.15 -12.36
CA ARG A 12 -1.15 -38.04 -12.64
C ARG A 12 -0.49 -38.19 -14.02
N THR A 13 -1.24 -38.23 -15.12
CA THR A 13 -0.65 -38.33 -16.47
C THR A 13 -1.53 -37.67 -17.54
N ALA A 14 -1.37 -36.37 -17.74
CA ALA A 14 -1.75 -35.70 -19.00
C ALA A 14 -1.01 -34.36 -19.10
N ILE A 15 0.32 -34.41 -19.18
CA ILE A 15 1.12 -33.28 -19.68
C ILE A 15 1.14 -33.43 -21.20
N ALA A 16 0.22 -32.74 -21.89
CA ALA A 16 0.27 -32.58 -23.33
C ALA A 16 0.89 -31.22 -23.65
N VAL A 17 2.14 -31.28 -24.09
CA VAL A 17 2.90 -30.20 -24.71
C VAL A 17 2.26 -29.87 -26.06
N VAL A 18 1.89 -28.60 -26.27
CA VAL A 18 1.63 -28.05 -27.62
C VAL A 18 2.50 -26.80 -27.78
N ALA A 19 3.28 -26.84 -28.86
CA ALA A 19 4.37 -25.95 -29.17
C ALA A 19 3.91 -24.68 -29.90
N LEU A 20 4.59 -23.58 -29.55
CA LEU A 20 5.16 -22.53 -30.43
C LEU A 20 4.30 -21.98 -31.58
N LEU A 21 3.84 -20.74 -31.38
CA LEU A 21 3.76 -19.72 -32.42
C LEU A 21 4.52 -18.48 -31.92
N ALA A 22 5.83 -18.46 -32.22
CA ALA A 22 6.69 -17.31 -32.01
C ALA A 22 6.49 -16.33 -33.18
N ALA A 23 5.62 -15.34 -33.01
CA ALA A 23 5.64 -14.14 -33.83
C ALA A 23 6.67 -13.17 -33.22
N ALA A 24 7.85 -13.12 -33.80
CA ALA A 24 8.90 -12.17 -33.44
C ALA A 24 8.49 -10.76 -33.88
N LEU A 25 7.87 -9.99 -32.99
CA LEU A 25 7.79 -8.53 -33.13
C LEU A 25 9.16 -7.93 -32.74
N PRO A 26 9.77 -7.07 -33.57
CA PRO A 26 10.96 -6.34 -33.15
C PRO A 26 10.60 -5.35 -32.02
N PRO A 27 11.48 -5.14 -31.03
CA PRO A 27 11.27 -4.11 -30.03
C PRO A 27 11.46 -2.73 -30.67
N ALA A 28 10.40 -1.94 -30.75
CA ALA A 28 10.50 -0.50 -30.98
C ALA A 28 11.15 0.13 -29.74
N GLN A 29 12.48 0.18 -29.73
CA GLN A 29 13.24 0.98 -28.78
C GLN A 29 13.10 2.45 -29.17
N ALA A 30 12.02 3.07 -28.71
CA ALA A 30 12.03 4.52 -28.54
C ALA A 30 12.94 4.81 -27.34
N ALA A 31 14.21 5.08 -27.63
CA ALA A 31 15.10 5.75 -26.70
C ALA A 31 14.45 7.12 -26.38
N LEU A 32 13.74 7.18 -25.26
CA LEU A 32 13.35 8.45 -24.68
C LEU A 32 14.67 9.18 -24.34
N PRO A 33 14.88 10.41 -24.82
CA PRO A 33 16.01 11.19 -24.36
C PRO A 33 15.91 11.35 -22.84
N ASP A 34 17.06 11.19 -22.18
CA ASP A 34 17.26 11.45 -20.75
C ASP A 34 17.00 12.94 -20.49
N ALA A 35 15.72 13.30 -20.38
CA ALA A 35 15.30 14.58 -19.87
C ALA A 35 15.35 14.48 -18.34
N ARG A 36 16.57 14.45 -17.79
CA ARG A 36 16.79 14.77 -16.39
C ARG A 36 16.38 16.24 -16.22
N PRO A 37 15.24 16.56 -15.58
CA PRO A 37 14.91 17.95 -15.34
C PRO A 37 16.06 18.55 -14.51
N PRO A 38 16.56 19.76 -14.88
CA PRO A 38 17.52 20.43 -14.02
C PRO A 38 16.90 20.59 -12.64
N ALA A 39 17.70 20.32 -11.62
CA ALA A 39 17.35 20.52 -10.23
C ALA A 39 16.68 21.90 -10.09
N ALA A 40 15.37 21.90 -9.84
CA ALA A 40 14.64 23.12 -9.53
C ALA A 40 15.08 23.58 -8.15
N SER A 41 16.15 24.36 -8.13
CA SER A 41 16.44 25.25 -7.03
C SER A 41 15.77 26.59 -7.34
N GLU A 42 14.97 27.01 -6.37
CA GLU A 42 14.54 28.38 -6.06
C GLU A 42 13.19 28.89 -6.58
N PRO A 43 12.54 29.73 -5.76
CA PRO A 43 11.13 29.62 -5.42
C PRO A 43 10.28 30.41 -6.40
N ALA A 44 9.12 29.86 -6.76
CA ALA A 44 8.11 30.63 -7.46
C ALA A 44 7.64 31.76 -6.54
N LEU A 45 8.13 32.95 -6.86
CA LEU A 45 7.57 34.26 -6.56
C LEU A 45 6.04 34.15 -6.42
N THR A 46 5.53 34.57 -5.26
CA THR A 46 4.11 34.71 -5.00
C THR A 46 3.51 35.65 -6.05
N GLU A 47 2.83 35.09 -7.03
CA GLU A 47 1.92 35.82 -7.89
C GLU A 47 0.71 36.23 -7.01
N PRO A 48 0.38 37.52 -6.88
CA PRO A 48 -0.79 37.92 -6.09
C PRO A 48 -2.04 37.33 -6.75
N ALA A 49 -2.80 36.56 -5.97
CA ALA A 49 -4.04 35.93 -6.42
C ALA A 49 -5.00 36.97 -7.03
N PRO A 50 -5.72 36.64 -8.12
CA PRO A 50 -6.67 37.56 -8.73
C PRO A 50 -7.74 37.99 -7.71
N PRO A 51 -8.13 39.28 -7.67
CA PRO A 51 -9.07 39.78 -6.69
C PRO A 51 -10.44 39.12 -6.87
N GLY A 52 -10.91 38.43 -5.82
CA GLY A 52 -12.27 37.88 -5.76
C GLY A 52 -12.38 36.39 -5.45
N GLN A 53 -11.28 35.63 -5.41
CA GLN A 53 -11.32 34.24 -4.97
C GLN A 53 -11.05 34.13 -3.48
N LYS A 54 -12.09 33.79 -2.71
CA LYS A 54 -11.94 33.35 -1.32
C LYS A 54 -11.05 32.10 -1.33
N PRO A 55 -9.99 32.02 -0.50
CA PRO A 55 -9.17 30.83 -0.42
C PRO A 55 -10.06 29.61 -0.16
N LYS A 56 -9.99 28.60 -1.03
CA LYS A 56 -10.61 27.31 -0.75
C LYS A 56 -9.96 26.79 0.53
N PRO A 57 -10.73 26.36 1.55
CA PRO A 57 -10.13 25.79 2.74
C PRO A 57 -9.27 24.61 2.32
N VAL A 58 -7.96 24.71 2.54
CA VAL A 58 -7.05 23.58 2.43
C VAL A 58 -7.35 22.72 3.64
N ILE A 59 -7.93 21.54 3.43
CA ILE A 59 -8.07 20.57 4.50
C ILE A 59 -6.67 19.98 4.72
N GLU A 60 -5.98 20.41 5.76
CA GLU A 60 -4.74 19.76 6.17
C GLU A 60 -5.06 18.37 6.69
N LEU A 61 -4.76 17.35 5.88
CA LEU A 61 -4.87 15.96 6.30
C LEU A 61 -3.64 15.59 7.14
N PRO A 62 -3.81 14.86 8.26
CA PRO A 62 -2.68 14.35 9.02
C PRO A 62 -1.74 13.53 8.13
N ARG A 63 -0.42 13.69 8.29
CA ARG A 63 0.60 13.04 7.44
C ARG A 63 0.35 11.54 7.20
N GLY A 64 0.03 10.79 8.25
CA GLY A 64 -0.24 9.36 8.14
C GLY A 64 -1.43 8.99 7.22
N GLN A 65 -2.42 9.86 7.10
CA GLN A 65 -3.51 9.68 6.14
C GLN A 65 -3.00 9.82 4.71
N LEU A 66 -2.25 10.88 4.41
CA LEU A 66 -1.69 11.13 3.08
C LEU A 66 -0.78 9.99 2.64
N LEU A 67 0.12 9.53 3.52
CA LEU A 67 1.02 8.42 3.26
C LEU A 67 0.25 7.12 2.96
N TYR A 68 -0.80 6.83 3.74
CA TYR A 68 -1.65 5.67 3.50
C TYR A 68 -2.38 5.75 2.16
N GLU A 69 -3.00 6.90 1.86
CA GLU A 69 -3.81 7.11 0.66
C GLU A 69 -2.99 7.02 -0.62
N ASN A 70 -1.75 7.51 -0.60
CA ASN A 70 -0.88 7.50 -1.77
C ASN A 70 -0.21 6.15 -2.05
N HIS A 71 0.08 5.36 -1.01
CA HIS A 71 0.98 4.20 -1.16
C HIS A 71 0.34 2.85 -0.87
N CYS A 72 -0.58 2.76 0.10
CA CYS A 72 -1.12 1.46 0.54
C CYS A 72 -2.35 1.04 -0.26
N GLN A 73 -2.90 1.97 -1.01
CA GLN A 73 -4.19 1.86 -1.64
C GLN A 73 -4.11 1.24 -3.05
N GLY A 74 -2.97 1.33 -3.73
CA GLY A 74 -2.80 0.77 -5.08
C GLY A 74 -2.95 -0.76 -5.17
N CYS A 75 -2.69 -1.49 -4.09
CA CYS A 75 -2.75 -2.96 -4.08
C CYS A 75 -4.00 -3.52 -3.38
N HIS A 76 -4.64 -2.77 -2.48
CA HIS A 76 -5.85 -3.23 -1.76
C HIS A 76 -6.70 -2.06 -1.23
N GLN A 77 -7.86 -1.83 -1.83
CA GLN A 77 -8.68 -0.64 -1.51
C GLN A 77 -9.72 -0.88 -0.40
N SER A 78 -10.24 -2.11 -0.25
CA SER A 78 -11.47 -2.34 0.53
C SER A 78 -11.48 -3.63 1.35
N SER A 79 -10.91 -4.72 0.84
CA SER A 79 -11.01 -6.05 1.46
C SER A 79 -10.23 -6.19 2.78
N LEU A 80 -9.16 -5.40 2.99
CA LEU A 80 -8.31 -5.53 4.17
C LEU A 80 -8.87 -4.83 5.42
N HIS A 81 -9.77 -3.86 5.26
CA HIS A 81 -10.35 -3.11 6.38
C HIS A 81 -11.71 -3.64 6.84
N ILE A 82 -12.29 -4.59 6.09
CA ILE A 82 -13.49 -5.32 6.52
C ILE A 82 -13.15 -6.06 7.81
N ARG A 83 -14.01 -5.91 8.83
CA ARG A 83 -13.78 -6.44 10.18
C ARG A 83 -13.37 -7.92 10.19
N ASN A 84 -13.99 -8.72 9.33
CA ASN A 84 -13.75 -10.16 9.24
C ASN A 84 -12.36 -10.53 8.67
N ASN A 85 -11.71 -9.61 7.97
CA ASN A 85 -10.44 -9.84 7.28
C ASN A 85 -9.24 -9.13 7.95
N ARG A 86 -9.46 -8.52 9.13
CA ARG A 86 -8.39 -7.84 9.87
C ARG A 86 -7.33 -8.84 10.32
N ARG A 87 -6.13 -8.68 9.78
CA ARG A 87 -4.98 -9.54 10.09
C ARG A 87 -4.29 -9.18 11.39
N ALA A 88 -4.17 -7.88 11.70
CA ALA A 88 -3.61 -7.42 12.97
C ALA A 88 -4.65 -7.45 14.09
N LYS A 89 -4.24 -7.97 15.25
CA LYS A 89 -4.99 -8.03 16.52
C LYS A 89 -4.39 -7.11 17.58
N THR A 90 -3.17 -6.63 17.38
CA THR A 90 -2.48 -5.67 18.27
C THR A 90 -1.89 -4.51 17.47
N VAL A 91 -1.60 -3.39 18.15
CA VAL A 91 -0.92 -2.25 17.52
C VAL A 91 0.48 -2.65 17.03
N ALA A 92 1.18 -3.51 17.77
CA ALA A 92 2.48 -4.05 17.37
C ALA A 92 2.41 -4.87 16.07
N GLU A 93 1.39 -5.73 15.92
CA GLU A 93 1.16 -6.46 14.67
C GLU A 93 0.82 -5.53 13.52
N LEU A 94 -0.01 -4.51 13.76
CA LEU A 94 -0.37 -3.50 12.75
C LEU A 94 0.88 -2.78 12.25
N ARG A 95 1.76 -2.36 13.17
CA ARG A 95 3.06 -1.76 12.84
C ARG A 95 3.94 -2.70 12.02
N GLY A 96 4.00 -3.99 12.39
CA GLY A 96 4.71 -5.00 11.62
C GLY A 96 4.23 -5.10 10.16
N TRP A 97 2.92 -5.00 9.93
CA TRP A 97 2.37 -4.94 8.57
C TRP A 97 2.77 -3.67 7.81
N VAL A 98 2.72 -2.50 8.45
CA VAL A 98 3.11 -1.23 7.82
C VAL A 98 4.59 -1.24 7.46
N LEU A 99 5.47 -1.72 8.36
CA LEU A 99 6.90 -1.88 8.10
C LEU A 99 7.17 -2.83 6.93
N ARG A 100 6.49 -3.98 6.91
CA ARG A 100 6.65 -4.95 5.82
C ARG A 100 6.31 -4.33 4.46
N TRP A 101 5.16 -3.69 4.34
CA TRP A 101 4.68 -3.19 3.05
C TRP A 101 5.39 -1.92 2.61
N SER A 102 5.78 -1.03 3.53
CA SER A 102 6.64 0.11 3.19
C SER A 102 8.01 -0.35 2.70
N GLY A 103 8.55 -1.44 3.26
CA GLY A 103 9.76 -2.10 2.76
C GLY A 103 9.60 -2.73 1.37
N GLU A 104 8.50 -3.47 1.14
CA GLU A 104 8.20 -4.08 -0.16
C GLU A 104 8.07 -3.01 -1.27
N LEU A 105 7.41 -1.90 -0.94
CA LEU A 105 7.26 -0.75 -1.83
C LEU A 105 8.50 0.15 -1.88
N ARG A 106 9.55 -0.16 -1.10
CA ARG A 106 10.82 0.58 -1.01
C ARG A 106 10.64 2.08 -0.74
N LEU A 107 9.70 2.42 0.15
CA LEU A 107 9.32 3.82 0.39
C LEU A 107 10.35 4.61 1.20
N GLY A 108 11.27 3.93 1.90
CA GLY A 108 12.33 4.60 2.66
C GLY A 108 11.85 5.43 3.85
N TRP A 109 10.66 5.13 4.38
CA TRP A 109 10.07 5.88 5.48
C TRP A 109 10.89 5.83 6.76
N ALA A 110 10.97 6.98 7.44
CA ALA A 110 11.48 7.09 8.79
C ALA A 110 10.51 6.43 9.79
N ALA A 111 10.99 6.16 11.01
CA ALA A 111 10.20 5.52 12.05
C ALA A 111 8.92 6.32 12.37
N GLU A 112 9.00 7.65 12.38
CA GLU A 112 7.89 8.55 12.67
C GLU A 112 6.81 8.49 11.59
N GLU A 113 7.20 8.31 10.32
CA GLU A 113 6.25 8.17 9.21
C GLU A 113 5.49 6.85 9.29
N VAL A 114 6.19 5.78 9.67
CA VAL A 114 5.56 4.49 9.98
C VAL A 114 4.57 4.64 11.12
N GLU A 115 4.96 5.29 12.22
CA GLU A 115 4.05 5.51 13.36
C GLU A 115 2.82 6.34 13.00
N ASP A 116 2.96 7.38 12.18
CA ASP A 116 1.82 8.18 11.74
C ASP A 116 0.81 7.37 10.94
N VAL A 117 1.29 6.49 10.06
CA VAL A 117 0.44 5.58 9.29
C VAL A 117 -0.23 4.56 10.22
N VAL A 118 0.52 3.99 11.19
CA VAL A 118 -0.03 3.07 12.19
C VAL A 118 -1.13 3.74 13.01
N GLN A 119 -0.91 4.96 13.49
CA GLN A 119 -1.90 5.72 14.24
C GLN A 119 -3.13 6.03 13.39
N TYR A 120 -2.94 6.45 12.13
CA TYR A 120 -4.05 6.69 11.21
C TYR A 120 -4.88 5.42 11.00
N LEU A 121 -4.24 4.30 10.66
CA LEU A 121 -4.89 3.01 10.44
C LEU A 121 -5.61 2.52 11.71
N ASN A 122 -4.98 2.69 12.88
CA ASN A 122 -5.57 2.30 14.14
C ASN A 122 -6.80 3.13 14.47
N ARG A 123 -6.70 4.45 14.35
CA ARG A 123 -7.81 5.37 14.58
C ARG A 123 -8.93 5.20 13.56
N ARG A 124 -8.64 4.97 12.27
CA ARG A 124 -9.66 4.95 11.22
C ARG A 124 -10.35 3.60 11.08
N PHE A 125 -9.60 2.51 11.23
CA PHE A 125 -10.07 1.16 10.93
C PHE A 125 -9.97 0.25 12.15
N TYR A 126 -8.78 0.05 12.73
CA TYR A 126 -8.53 -1.08 13.62
C TYR A 126 -9.09 -0.94 15.05
N LYS A 127 -9.05 0.26 15.65
CA LYS A 127 -9.56 0.56 17.00
C LYS A 127 -8.97 -0.34 18.09
N LEU A 128 -7.69 -0.67 17.99
CA LEU A 128 -6.97 -1.51 18.95
C LEU A 128 -6.50 -0.67 20.13
N ALA A 129 -6.48 -1.27 21.31
CA ALA A 129 -5.91 -0.66 22.50
C ALA A 129 -4.39 -0.47 22.33
N PRO A 130 -3.83 0.63 22.86
CA PRO A 130 -2.38 0.77 22.97
C PRO A 130 -1.79 -0.35 23.86
N PRO A 131 -0.50 -0.66 23.72
CA PRO A 131 0.14 -1.61 24.61
C PRO A 131 0.09 -1.10 26.06
N ALA A 132 0.07 -2.03 27.02
CA ALA A 132 -0.25 -1.72 28.42
C ALA A 132 0.77 -0.77 29.09
N ASP A 133 2.02 -0.80 28.65
CA ASP A 133 3.11 0.07 29.07
C ASP A 133 2.99 1.51 28.54
N GLU A 134 2.43 1.70 27.35
CA GLU A 134 2.17 3.02 26.76
C GLU A 134 0.83 3.64 27.22
N SER A 135 -0.03 2.84 27.84
CA SER A 135 -1.35 3.27 28.35
C SER A 135 -1.30 3.92 29.74
N ALA A 136 -0.16 3.83 30.43
CA ALA A 136 0.03 4.44 31.74
C ALA A 136 0.20 5.98 31.60
N PRO A 137 -0.39 6.79 32.51
CA PRO A 137 -0.18 8.23 32.49
C PRO A 137 1.32 8.54 32.66
N ARG A 138 1.87 9.37 31.76
CA ARG A 138 3.23 9.91 31.86
C ARG A 138 3.32 11.04 32.87
#